data_AF-A0A959NEP1-F1
#
_entry.id   AF-A0A959NEP1-F1
#
_cell.length_a   1.000
_cell.length_b   1.000
_cell.length_c   1.000
_cell.angle_alpha   90.00
_cell.angle_beta   90.00
_cell.angle_gamma   90.00
#
_symmetry.space_group_name_H-M   'P 1'
#
loop_
_entity.id
_entity.type
_entity.pdbx_description
1 polymer ?
#
loop_
_entity_poly.entity_id
_entity_poly.type
_entity_poly.pdbx_seq_one_letter_code
_entity_poly.pdbx_strand_id
1 'polypeptide(L)'
;NVKLVLLPENEDPDSYVNKVGAAAFSDYVKSHKKDIILFQLEVSMKEAGQDATKKSEVINRIAESISKINKVEDFTKQQDYIHQCAEILKIDESGLHALVNKFIREKVIVEQRRIPAEEAQQTAPQAGDGKQNYDDATFSLLFRDDLQEKEVAKMLLEYGTRQWDDKMLVAEYILHELVEEELIDNKAVLQLIQVYKKQLEDNPQSIGSNYFIYHENPQLSALAVSLLNVPYVESEYWKKEINAFADYNASLFQKPYKEFIELTKKENRDELNKYLKSAEDKSLIAVQSAVNYLKLRKIKRLILENQADLEKPHNAEELHVLHEMHKSLKKMEIDLAKEMGTVIIK
;
A
#
# COMPACT_ATOMS: atom_id res chain seq x y z
N ASN A 1 32.73 -10.52 3.00
CA ASN A 1 33.10 -10.49 1.57
C ASN A 1 33.83 -11.74 1.17
N VAL A 2 33.08 -12.76 0.75
CA VAL A 2 33.62 -13.99 0.14
C VAL A 2 33.57 -13.80 -1.37
N LYS A 3 34.67 -14.07 -2.06
CA LYS A 3 34.79 -13.90 -3.52
C LYS A 3 35.21 -15.23 -4.14
N LEU A 4 34.63 -15.56 -5.30
CA LEU A 4 34.79 -16.82 -6.00
C LEU A 4 35.28 -16.57 -7.42
N VAL A 5 36.01 -17.53 -7.99
CA VAL A 5 36.50 -17.51 -9.38
C VAL A 5 36.17 -18.87 -9.98
N LEU A 6 35.53 -18.87 -11.14
CA LEU A 6 35.32 -20.09 -11.91
C LEU A 6 36.54 -20.34 -12.80
N LEU A 7 37.10 -21.54 -12.67
CA LEU A 7 38.08 -22.06 -13.63
C LEU A 7 37.35 -22.59 -14.88
N PRO A 8 38.03 -22.70 -16.03
CA PRO A 8 37.50 -23.36 -17.22
C PRO A 8 37.04 -24.79 -16.93
N GLU A 9 36.08 -25.30 -17.72
CA GLU A 9 35.57 -26.66 -17.54
C GLU A 9 36.69 -27.70 -17.55
N ASN A 10 36.65 -28.60 -16.55
CA ASN A 10 37.61 -29.69 -16.32
C ASN A 10 39.04 -29.26 -15.93
N GLU A 11 39.26 -28.04 -15.44
CA GLU A 11 40.56 -27.61 -14.93
C GLU A 11 40.56 -27.34 -13.42
N ASP A 12 41.39 -28.08 -12.69
CA ASP A 12 41.70 -27.81 -11.28
C ASP A 12 42.77 -26.72 -11.14
N PRO A 13 42.90 -26.04 -9.97
CA PRO A 13 43.85 -24.94 -9.77
C PRO A 13 45.29 -25.31 -10.16
N ASP A 14 45.74 -26.50 -9.78
CA ASP A 14 47.09 -26.98 -10.11
C ASP A 14 47.24 -27.22 -11.62
N SER A 15 46.24 -27.84 -12.24
CA SER A 15 46.23 -28.12 -13.69
C SER A 15 46.23 -26.82 -14.51
N TYR A 16 45.47 -25.81 -14.08
CA TYR A 16 45.41 -24.53 -14.77
C TYR A 16 46.70 -23.72 -14.60
N VAL A 17 47.27 -23.65 -13.38
CA VAL A 17 48.56 -22.99 -13.13
C VAL A 17 49.67 -23.62 -13.96
N ASN A 18 49.69 -24.96 -14.09
CA ASN A 18 50.67 -25.66 -14.92
C ASN A 18 50.50 -25.35 -16.42
N LYS A 19 49.29 -25.03 -16.89
CA LYS A 19 48.99 -24.77 -18.30
C LYS A 19 49.24 -23.32 -18.72
N VAL A 20 48.79 -22.34 -17.92
CA VAL A 20 48.90 -20.91 -18.26
C VAL A 20 50.05 -20.20 -17.55
N GLY A 21 50.65 -20.82 -16.54
CA GLY A 21 51.70 -20.23 -15.71
C GLY A 21 51.15 -19.35 -14.57
N ALA A 22 51.95 -19.20 -13.51
CA ALA A 22 51.54 -18.53 -12.27
C ALA A 22 51.14 -17.05 -12.46
N ALA A 23 51.80 -16.33 -13.37
CA ALA A 23 51.50 -14.93 -13.66
C ALA A 23 50.11 -14.79 -14.33
N ALA A 24 49.86 -15.55 -15.39
CA ALA A 24 48.59 -15.53 -16.10
C ALA A 24 47.43 -16.05 -15.23
N PHE A 25 47.69 -17.03 -14.36
CA PHE A 25 46.72 -17.49 -13.37
C PHE A 25 46.35 -16.38 -12.38
N SER A 26 47.33 -15.64 -11.85
CA SER A 26 47.08 -14.54 -10.92
C SER A 26 46.23 -13.43 -11.58
N ASP A 27 46.54 -13.11 -12.84
CA ASP A 27 45.78 -12.12 -13.60
C ASP A 27 44.37 -12.61 -13.93
N TYR A 28 44.21 -13.89 -14.29
CA TYR A 28 42.91 -14.51 -14.49
C TYR A 28 42.04 -14.47 -13.21
N VAL A 29 42.63 -14.81 -12.07
CA VAL A 29 41.95 -14.76 -10.76
C VAL A 29 41.55 -13.33 -10.39
N LYS A 30 42.35 -12.32 -10.75
CA LYS A 30 41.99 -10.91 -10.51
C LYS A 30 40.86 -10.44 -11.40
N SER A 31 40.87 -10.79 -12.69
CA SER A 31 39.87 -10.32 -13.66
C SER A 31 38.53 -11.06 -13.57
N HIS A 32 38.53 -12.33 -13.16
CA HIS A 32 37.31 -13.17 -13.07
C HIS A 32 36.79 -13.33 -11.64
N LYS A 33 37.23 -12.46 -10.72
CA LYS A 33 36.80 -12.48 -9.32
C LYS A 33 35.35 -12.00 -9.22
N LYS A 34 34.42 -12.90 -8.93
CA LYS A 34 33.01 -12.57 -8.73
C LYS A 34 32.59 -12.66 -7.27
N ASP A 35 31.55 -11.91 -6.93
CA ASP A 35 30.90 -12.00 -5.63
C ASP A 35 29.99 -13.22 -5.56
N ILE A 36 29.85 -13.82 -4.37
CA ILE A 36 29.09 -15.05 -4.17
C ILE A 36 27.61 -14.90 -4.48
N ILE A 37 27.00 -13.74 -4.21
CA ILE A 37 25.57 -13.52 -4.43
C ILE A 37 25.26 -13.40 -5.92
N LEU A 38 26.05 -12.60 -6.63
CA LEU A 38 25.94 -12.43 -8.08
C LEU A 38 26.23 -13.74 -8.81
N PHE A 39 27.23 -14.48 -8.33
CA PHE A 39 27.55 -15.80 -8.87
C PHE A 39 26.38 -16.78 -8.71
N GLN A 40 25.79 -16.86 -7.53
CA GLN A 40 24.65 -17.74 -7.28
C GLN A 40 23.44 -17.35 -8.15
N LEU A 41 23.20 -16.05 -8.33
CA LEU A 41 22.16 -15.56 -9.22
C LEU A 41 22.41 -16.01 -10.67
N GLU A 42 23.61 -15.82 -11.20
CA GLU A 42 23.95 -16.22 -12.58
C GLU A 42 23.79 -17.73 -12.80
N VAL A 43 24.26 -18.56 -11.86
CA VAL A 43 24.13 -20.03 -11.96
C VAL A 43 22.66 -20.44 -11.90
N SER A 44 21.90 -19.94 -10.93
CA SER A 44 20.49 -20.27 -10.79
C SER A 44 19.65 -19.75 -11.96
N MET A 45 20.02 -18.63 -12.57
CA MET A 45 19.39 -18.13 -13.80
C MET A 45 19.67 -19.03 -15.01
N LYS A 46 20.88 -19.58 -15.12
CA LYS A 46 21.21 -20.57 -16.17
C LYS A 46 20.40 -21.87 -16.00
N GLU A 47 20.18 -22.31 -14.76
CA GLU A 47 19.37 -23.50 -14.45
C GLU A 47 17.86 -23.27 -14.66
N ALA A 48 17.37 -22.05 -14.37
CA ALA A 48 15.96 -21.68 -14.53
C ALA A 48 15.56 -21.46 -16.00
N GLY A 49 16.48 -21.01 -16.85
CA GLY A 49 16.23 -20.80 -18.27
C GLY A 49 15.08 -19.80 -18.51
N GLN A 50 14.02 -20.24 -19.20
CA GLN A 50 12.81 -19.44 -19.46
C GLN A 50 11.60 -19.84 -18.58
N ASP A 51 11.77 -20.73 -17.62
CA ASP A 51 10.67 -21.18 -16.74
C ASP A 51 10.34 -20.09 -15.70
N ALA A 52 9.16 -19.49 -15.81
CA ALA A 52 8.69 -18.42 -14.92
C ALA A 52 8.60 -18.85 -13.45
N THR A 53 8.29 -20.13 -13.21
CA THR A 53 8.15 -20.69 -11.86
C THR A 53 9.50 -20.78 -11.17
N LYS A 54 10.48 -21.37 -11.87
CA LYS A 54 11.86 -21.46 -11.39
C LYS A 54 12.49 -20.08 -11.23
N LYS A 55 12.24 -19.16 -12.18
CA LYS A 55 12.72 -17.78 -12.07
C LYS A 55 12.21 -17.09 -10.79
N SER A 56 10.94 -17.30 -10.44
CA SER A 56 10.36 -16.76 -9.20
C SER A 56 11.00 -17.36 -7.94
N GLU A 57 11.33 -18.64 -7.96
CA GLU A 57 12.06 -19.31 -6.87
C GLU A 57 13.47 -18.74 -6.69
N VAL A 58 14.19 -18.49 -7.79
CA VAL A 58 15.51 -17.86 -7.79
C VAL A 58 15.43 -16.45 -7.21
N ILE A 59 14.43 -15.65 -7.60
CA ILE A 59 14.22 -14.30 -7.07
C ILE A 59 14.04 -14.33 -5.54
N ASN A 60 13.19 -15.23 -5.02
CA ASN A 60 12.97 -15.37 -3.58
C ASN A 60 14.25 -15.77 -2.83
N ARG A 61 15.01 -16.74 -3.36
CA ARG A 61 16.26 -17.22 -2.75
C ARG A 61 17.35 -16.14 -2.71
N ILE A 62 17.43 -15.30 -3.74
CA ILE A 62 18.37 -14.18 -3.81
C ILE A 62 17.94 -13.06 -2.85
N ALA A 63 16.65 -12.71 -2.82
CA ALA A 63 16.13 -11.73 -1.86
C ALA A 63 16.36 -12.17 -0.41
N GLU A 64 16.16 -13.46 -0.09
CA GLU A 64 16.49 -14.00 1.23
C GLU A 64 17.98 -13.89 1.54
N SER A 65 18.86 -14.10 0.55
CA SER A 65 20.31 -13.98 0.74
C SER A 65 20.75 -12.54 1.01
N ILE A 66 20.22 -11.57 0.25
CA ILE A 66 20.47 -10.14 0.44
C ILE A 66 19.92 -9.65 1.79
N SER A 67 18.79 -10.20 2.26
CA SER A 67 18.22 -9.86 3.58
C SER A 67 19.16 -10.15 4.75
N LYS A 68 20.12 -11.07 4.58
CA LYS A 68 21.11 -11.41 5.61
C LYS A 68 22.18 -10.31 5.78
N ILE A 69 22.27 -9.38 4.83
CA ILE A 69 23.17 -8.22 4.83
C ILE A 69 22.44 -7.01 5.44
N ASN A 70 21.88 -7.18 6.65
CA ASN A 70 21.11 -6.13 7.33
C ASN A 70 21.90 -5.44 8.46
N LYS A 71 23.22 -5.30 8.30
CA LYS A 71 24.01 -4.50 9.23
C LYS A 71 24.04 -3.06 8.76
N VAL A 72 23.88 -2.11 9.68
CA VAL A 72 23.91 -0.66 9.39
C VAL A 72 25.19 -0.26 8.65
N GLU A 73 26.31 -0.92 8.95
CA GLU A 73 27.63 -0.71 8.32
C GLU A 73 27.69 -1.17 6.85
N ASP A 74 26.76 -2.00 6.39
CA ASP A 74 26.75 -2.62 5.05
C ASP A 74 25.59 -2.12 4.16
N PHE A 75 24.89 -1.06 4.56
CA PHE A 75 23.72 -0.52 3.84
C PHE A 75 24.02 -0.23 2.36
N THR A 76 25.13 0.46 2.08
CA THR A 76 25.54 0.80 0.71
C THR A 76 25.78 -0.45 -0.15
N LYS A 77 26.30 -1.53 0.46
CA LYS A 77 26.52 -2.79 -0.25
C LYS A 77 25.19 -3.48 -0.56
N GLN A 78 24.24 -3.44 0.37
CA GLN A 78 22.92 -4.00 0.14
C GLN A 78 22.20 -3.32 -1.02
N GLN A 79 22.27 -1.98 -1.11
CA GLN A 79 21.70 -1.24 -2.23
C GLN A 79 22.37 -1.61 -3.56
N ASP A 80 23.70 -1.69 -3.59
CA ASP A 80 24.45 -2.07 -4.78
C ASP A 80 24.10 -3.50 -5.27
N TYR A 81 23.92 -4.46 -4.37
CA TYR A 81 23.44 -5.81 -4.73
C TYR A 81 22.01 -5.79 -5.28
N ILE A 82 21.11 -5.00 -4.69
CA ILE A 82 19.72 -4.91 -5.16
C ILE A 82 19.72 -4.36 -6.60
N HIS A 83 20.48 -3.31 -6.87
CA HIS A 83 20.59 -2.71 -8.19
C HIS A 83 21.13 -3.71 -9.22
N GLN A 84 22.27 -4.35 -8.94
CA GLN A 84 22.89 -5.32 -9.87
C GLN A 84 22.02 -6.57 -10.09
N CYS A 85 21.34 -7.07 -9.05
CA CYS A 85 20.45 -8.21 -9.19
C CYS A 85 19.20 -7.86 -10.02
N ALA A 86 18.64 -6.65 -9.85
CA ALA A 86 17.50 -6.19 -10.63
C ALA A 86 17.82 -6.11 -12.13
N GLU A 87 19.02 -5.63 -12.48
CA GLU A 87 19.50 -5.55 -13.86
C GLU A 87 19.64 -6.94 -14.50
N ILE A 88 20.27 -7.90 -13.80
CA ILE A 88 20.46 -9.27 -14.27
C ILE A 88 19.13 -10.01 -14.43
N LEU A 89 18.21 -9.82 -13.47
CA LEU A 89 16.89 -10.46 -13.48
C LEU A 89 15.90 -9.80 -14.46
N LYS A 90 16.21 -8.57 -14.91
CA LYS A 90 15.33 -7.70 -15.70
C LYS A 90 13.98 -7.48 -15.03
N ILE A 91 14.02 -7.16 -13.74
CA ILE A 91 12.85 -6.86 -12.91
C ILE A 91 12.97 -5.46 -12.36
N ASP A 92 11.86 -4.92 -11.87
CA ASP A 92 11.84 -3.62 -11.24
C ASP A 92 12.64 -3.63 -9.91
N GLU A 93 13.53 -2.66 -9.76
CA GLU A 93 14.42 -2.53 -8.60
C GLU A 93 13.63 -2.33 -7.30
N SER A 94 12.54 -1.55 -7.36
CA SER A 94 11.68 -1.31 -6.19
C SER A 94 10.97 -2.59 -5.74
N GLY A 95 10.58 -3.45 -6.69
CA GLY A 95 9.99 -4.76 -6.41
C GLY A 95 10.96 -5.70 -5.69
N LEU A 96 12.23 -5.73 -6.11
CA LEU A 96 13.26 -6.53 -5.44
C LEU A 96 13.58 -6.00 -4.03
N HIS A 97 13.61 -4.67 -3.87
CA HIS A 97 13.80 -4.02 -2.58
C HIS A 97 12.71 -4.39 -1.56
N ALA A 98 11.44 -4.40 -2.00
CA ALA A 98 10.31 -4.81 -1.18
C ALA A 98 10.41 -6.27 -0.71
N LEU A 99 10.83 -7.18 -1.59
CA LEU A 99 11.05 -8.59 -1.24
C LEU A 99 12.18 -8.77 -0.22
N VAL A 100 13.30 -8.05 -0.37
CA VAL A 100 14.40 -8.08 0.60
C VAL A 100 13.92 -7.61 1.98
N ASN A 101 13.15 -6.52 2.04
CA ASN A 101 12.59 -5.99 3.28
C ASN A 101 11.55 -6.92 3.94
N LYS A 102 10.89 -7.79 3.17
CA LYS A 102 10.01 -8.83 3.70
C LYS A 102 10.82 -9.86 4.51
N PHE A 103 11.89 -10.40 3.91
CA PHE A 103 12.76 -11.38 4.59
C PHE A 103 13.49 -10.81 5.81
N ILE A 104 13.88 -9.53 5.77
CA ILE A 104 14.44 -8.84 6.94
C ILE A 104 13.44 -8.85 8.11
N ARG A 105 12.19 -8.50 7.86
CA ARG A 105 11.14 -8.44 8.88
C ARG A 105 10.80 -9.82 9.45
N GLU A 106 10.67 -10.84 8.61
CA GLU A 106 10.42 -12.22 9.06
C GLU A 106 11.51 -12.72 10.01
N LYS A 107 12.79 -12.41 9.71
CA LYS A 107 13.90 -12.77 10.60
C LYS A 107 13.83 -12.10 11.96
N VAL A 108 13.54 -10.80 12.00
CA VAL A 108 13.42 -10.06 13.27
C VAL A 108 12.32 -10.64 14.15
N ILE A 109 11.18 -11.02 13.57
CA ILE A 109 10.06 -11.65 14.30
C ILE A 109 10.49 -13.01 14.87
N VAL A 110 11.20 -13.83 14.08
CA VAL A 110 11.69 -15.14 14.53
C VAL A 110 12.73 -15.00 15.65
N GLU A 111 13.61 -13.99 15.59
CA GLU A 111 14.59 -13.69 16.64
C GLU A 111 13.93 -13.16 17.93
N GLN A 112 12.91 -12.31 17.82
CA GLN A 112 12.14 -11.82 18.97
C GLN A 112 11.37 -12.95 19.68
N ARG A 113 10.89 -13.97 18.94
CA ARG A 113 10.23 -15.15 19.51
C ARG A 113 11.17 -16.12 20.23
N ARG A 114 12.50 -15.95 20.10
CA ARG A 114 13.52 -16.76 20.79
C ARG A 114 13.94 -16.19 22.16
N ILE A 115 13.38 -15.05 22.57
CA ILE A 115 13.63 -14.47 23.90
C ILE A 115 12.82 -15.28 24.95
N PRO A 116 13.44 -15.80 26.02
CA PRO A 116 12.73 -16.58 27.05
C PRO A 116 11.60 -15.78 27.72
N ALA A 117 10.52 -16.48 28.01
CA ALA A 117 9.17 -15.98 28.29
C ALA A 117 8.94 -15.21 29.63
N GLU A 118 9.97 -14.63 30.26
CA GLU A 118 9.81 -14.00 31.59
C GLU A 118 9.61 -12.47 31.57
N GLU A 119 9.88 -11.76 30.47
CA GLU A 119 9.64 -10.31 30.38
C GLU A 119 8.47 -9.90 29.46
N ALA A 120 7.78 -10.87 28.85
CA ALA A 120 6.74 -10.62 27.85
C ALA A 120 5.31 -10.47 28.43
N GLN A 121 5.14 -10.21 29.74
CA GLN A 121 3.81 -10.11 30.37
C GLN A 121 3.23 -8.68 30.43
N GLN A 122 3.93 -7.64 29.96
CA GLN A 122 3.40 -6.26 30.03
C GLN A 122 3.13 -5.57 28.69
N THR A 123 3.39 -6.23 27.56
CA THR A 123 3.04 -5.67 26.24
C THR A 123 2.65 -6.79 25.27
N ALA A 124 1.37 -7.14 25.25
CA ALA A 124 0.78 -7.91 24.17
C ALA A 124 -0.69 -7.51 23.96
N PRO A 125 -1.07 -6.98 22.79
CA PRO A 125 -2.40 -7.18 22.24
C PRO A 125 -2.45 -8.52 21.49
N GLN A 126 -3.59 -9.17 21.68
CA GLN A 126 -3.97 -10.52 21.29
C GLN A 126 -3.71 -10.87 19.82
N ALA A 127 -3.09 -12.04 19.61
CA ALA A 127 -3.04 -12.73 18.33
C ALA A 127 -4.36 -13.48 18.09
N GLY A 128 -5.00 -13.19 16.95
CA GLY A 128 -6.07 -13.98 16.35
C GLY A 128 -5.54 -14.86 15.20
N ASP A 129 -6.23 -15.97 14.98
CA ASP A 129 -5.84 -17.16 14.22
C ASP A 129 -5.30 -16.95 12.79
N GLY A 130 -4.25 -17.72 12.48
CA GLY A 130 -3.71 -17.86 11.14
C GLY A 130 -4.48 -18.86 10.29
N LYS A 131 -5.13 -18.37 9.23
CA LYS A 131 -5.31 -19.08 7.95
C LYS A 131 -5.29 -18.05 6.81
N GLN A 132 -4.27 -18.17 5.96
CA GLN A 132 -4.12 -17.57 4.62
C GLN A 132 -4.48 -16.09 4.49
N ASN A 133 -3.51 -15.21 4.79
CA ASN A 133 -3.43 -13.91 4.14
C ASN A 133 -2.02 -13.79 3.55
N TYR A 134 -1.91 -14.02 2.24
CA TYR A 134 -0.76 -13.50 1.51
C TYR A 134 -0.81 -11.96 1.61
N ASP A 135 0.29 -11.38 2.07
CA ASP A 135 0.77 -10.04 1.68
C ASP A 135 -0.01 -8.77 2.05
N ASP A 136 -0.86 -8.71 3.08
CA ASP A 136 -1.62 -7.48 3.35
C ASP A 136 -0.75 -6.23 3.63
N ALA A 137 0.39 -6.33 4.33
CA ALA A 137 1.20 -5.14 4.66
C ALA A 137 2.12 -4.65 3.53
N THR A 138 2.61 -5.54 2.65
CA THR A 138 3.48 -5.17 1.52
C THR A 138 2.65 -4.88 0.27
N PHE A 139 1.54 -5.59 0.08
CA PHE A 139 0.51 -5.28 -0.92
C PHE A 139 -0.21 -3.98 -0.56
N SER A 140 -0.54 -3.72 0.71
CA SER A 140 -1.05 -2.40 1.16
C SER A 140 0.01 -1.30 1.26
N LEU A 141 1.27 -1.54 0.91
CA LEU A 141 2.28 -0.48 0.74
C LEU A 141 2.54 -0.18 -0.75
N LEU A 142 2.59 -1.22 -1.60
CA LEU A 142 2.76 -1.11 -3.06
C LEU A 142 1.47 -0.70 -3.78
N PHE A 143 0.31 -1.16 -3.29
CA PHE A 143 -1.01 -0.86 -3.84
C PHE A 143 -1.84 0.02 -2.92
N ARG A 144 -1.26 0.60 -1.86
CA ARG A 144 -2.03 1.51 -0.97
C ARG A 144 -2.66 2.62 -1.78
N ASP A 145 -1.88 3.20 -2.67
CA ASP A 145 -2.33 4.32 -3.49
C ASP A 145 -3.38 3.87 -4.49
N ASP A 146 -3.15 2.74 -5.16
CA ASP A 146 -4.11 2.11 -6.09
C ASP A 146 -5.44 1.74 -5.41
N LEU A 147 -5.38 1.22 -4.18
CA LEU A 147 -6.55 0.87 -3.35
C LEU A 147 -7.30 2.13 -2.93
N GLN A 148 -6.60 3.19 -2.56
CA GLN A 148 -7.20 4.44 -2.11
C GLN A 148 -7.79 5.23 -3.29
N GLU A 149 -7.14 5.23 -4.45
CA GLU A 149 -7.67 5.75 -5.71
C GLU A 149 -8.95 5.00 -6.11
N LYS A 150 -8.94 3.66 -6.02
CA LYS A 150 -10.14 2.84 -6.23
C LYS A 150 -11.23 3.11 -5.20
N GLU A 151 -10.89 3.36 -3.95
CA GLU A 151 -11.85 3.69 -2.90
C GLU A 151 -12.53 5.03 -3.20
N VAL A 152 -11.80 6.03 -3.68
CA VAL A 152 -12.36 7.32 -4.10
C VAL A 152 -13.31 7.13 -5.29
N ALA A 153 -12.94 6.32 -6.28
CA ALA A 153 -13.83 5.97 -7.38
C ALA A 153 -15.09 5.24 -6.90
N LYS A 154 -14.95 4.32 -5.94
CA LYS A 154 -16.08 3.63 -5.33
C LYS A 154 -17.00 4.60 -4.60
N MET A 155 -16.46 5.52 -3.81
CA MET A 155 -17.23 6.55 -3.09
C MET A 155 -18.00 7.45 -4.06
N LEU A 156 -17.40 7.82 -5.20
CA LEU A 156 -18.09 8.55 -6.27
C LEU A 156 -19.27 7.76 -6.87
N LEU A 157 -19.09 6.46 -7.09
CA LEU A 157 -20.13 5.59 -7.64
C LEU A 157 -21.26 5.26 -6.65
N GLU A 158 -20.94 5.07 -5.36
CA GLU A 158 -21.90 4.70 -4.31
C GLU A 158 -22.61 5.91 -3.71
N TYR A 159 -21.87 6.99 -3.45
CA TYR A 159 -22.34 8.12 -2.66
C TYR A 159 -22.35 9.44 -3.43
N GLY A 160 -21.82 9.50 -4.65
CA GLY A 160 -21.68 10.77 -5.37
C GLY A 160 -22.99 11.52 -5.63
N THR A 161 -24.13 10.82 -5.69
CA THR A 161 -25.47 11.42 -5.82
C THR A 161 -26.09 11.89 -4.50
N ARG A 162 -25.44 11.61 -3.36
CA ARG A 162 -25.89 12.06 -2.04
C ARG A 162 -25.52 13.53 -1.82
N GLN A 163 -26.25 14.19 -0.93
CA GLN A 163 -25.93 15.53 -0.48
C GLN A 163 -24.78 15.49 0.54
N TRP A 164 -23.77 16.31 0.32
CA TRP A 164 -22.68 16.52 1.27
C TRP A 164 -23.06 17.60 2.30
N ASP A 165 -23.64 18.70 1.83
CA ASP A 165 -24.26 19.74 2.62
C ASP A 165 -25.57 20.24 1.96
N ASP A 166 -26.21 21.27 2.52
CA ASP A 166 -27.46 21.84 1.99
C ASP A 166 -27.34 22.40 0.56
N LYS A 167 -26.14 22.51 0.00
CA LYS A 167 -25.84 23.22 -1.26
C LYS A 167 -25.05 22.40 -2.28
N MET A 168 -24.43 21.30 -1.89
CA MET A 168 -23.44 20.59 -2.70
C MET A 168 -23.57 19.07 -2.59
N LEU A 169 -23.34 18.38 -3.70
CA LEU A 169 -23.28 16.92 -3.74
C LEU A 169 -21.93 16.39 -3.27
N VAL A 170 -21.93 15.15 -2.79
CA VAL A 170 -20.68 14.42 -2.46
C VAL A 170 -19.73 14.36 -3.65
N ALA A 171 -20.26 14.14 -4.86
CA ALA A 171 -19.44 14.13 -6.07
C ALA A 171 -18.77 15.48 -6.34
N GLU A 172 -19.50 16.58 -6.16
CA GLU A 172 -18.97 17.94 -6.36
C GLU A 172 -17.87 18.25 -5.34
N TYR A 173 -18.07 17.88 -4.07
CA TYR A 173 -17.05 18.02 -3.03
C TYR A 173 -15.79 17.21 -3.37
N ILE A 174 -15.94 15.92 -3.70
CA ILE A 174 -14.81 15.04 -4.04
C ILE A 174 -14.06 15.59 -5.26
N LEU A 175 -14.77 15.97 -6.34
CA LEU A 175 -14.15 16.49 -7.56
C LEU A 175 -13.48 17.85 -7.34
N HIS A 176 -14.05 18.72 -6.51
CA HIS A 176 -13.43 19.99 -6.15
C HIS A 176 -12.15 19.79 -5.32
N GLU A 177 -12.10 18.78 -4.46
CA GLU A 177 -10.91 18.46 -3.67
C GLU A 177 -9.85 17.70 -4.48
N LEU A 178 -10.26 16.97 -5.52
CA LEU A 178 -9.40 16.26 -6.49
C LEU A 178 -8.76 17.18 -7.55
N VAL A 179 -8.39 18.41 -7.19
CA VAL A 179 -7.99 19.51 -8.09
C VAL A 179 -6.98 19.13 -9.20
N GLU A 180 -6.16 18.09 -9.00
CA GLU A 180 -5.16 17.63 -9.97
C GLU A 180 -5.37 16.15 -10.32
N GLU A 181 -5.88 15.89 -11.54
CA GLU A 181 -6.02 14.54 -12.12
C GLU A 181 -4.66 13.82 -12.23
N GLU A 182 -3.54 14.57 -12.25
CA GLU A 182 -2.16 14.08 -12.28
C GLU A 182 -1.72 13.33 -11.01
N LEU A 183 -2.52 13.40 -9.94
CA LEU A 183 -2.27 12.69 -8.69
C LEU A 183 -2.80 11.26 -8.70
N ILE A 184 -3.51 10.86 -9.75
CA ILE A 184 -4.07 9.52 -9.91
C ILE A 184 -3.21 8.74 -10.90
N ASP A 185 -2.47 7.75 -10.39
CA ASP A 185 -1.58 6.96 -11.23
C ASP A 185 -2.36 5.88 -11.99
N ASN A 186 -3.50 5.43 -11.42
CA ASN A 186 -4.33 4.42 -12.03
C ASN A 186 -5.16 4.98 -13.19
N LYS A 187 -4.70 4.69 -14.41
CA LYS A 187 -5.34 5.13 -15.66
C LYS A 187 -6.82 4.76 -15.75
N ALA A 188 -7.25 3.64 -15.18
CA ALA A 188 -8.64 3.20 -15.24
C ALA A 188 -9.53 4.02 -14.29
N VAL A 189 -9.01 4.34 -13.09
CA VAL A 189 -9.68 5.24 -12.13
C VAL A 189 -9.77 6.66 -12.70
N LEU A 190 -8.69 7.15 -13.31
CA LEU A 190 -8.64 8.47 -13.94
C LEU A 190 -9.68 8.58 -15.06
N GLN A 191 -9.77 7.57 -15.95
CA GLN A 191 -10.81 7.52 -16.98
C GLN A 191 -12.22 7.52 -16.40
N LEU A 192 -12.45 6.80 -15.30
CA LEU A 192 -13.75 6.76 -14.63
C LEU A 192 -14.13 8.15 -14.10
N ILE A 193 -13.20 8.84 -13.44
CA ILE A 193 -13.42 10.19 -12.90
C ILE A 193 -13.69 11.20 -14.01
N GLN A 194 -12.96 11.14 -15.12
CA GLN A 194 -13.19 12.01 -16.28
C GLN A 194 -14.58 11.80 -16.90
N VAL A 195 -14.99 10.54 -17.07
CA VAL A 195 -16.33 10.21 -17.56
C VAL A 195 -17.39 10.69 -16.58
N TYR A 196 -17.16 10.51 -15.27
CA TYR A 196 -18.07 10.99 -14.24
C TYR A 196 -18.24 12.51 -14.27
N LYS A 197 -17.14 13.25 -14.32
CA LYS A 197 -17.14 14.71 -14.41
C LYS A 197 -17.90 15.21 -15.63
N LYS A 198 -17.63 14.61 -16.80
CA LYS A 198 -18.35 14.95 -18.03
C LYS A 198 -19.85 14.65 -17.91
N GLN A 199 -20.21 13.50 -17.36
CA GLN A 199 -21.60 13.13 -17.16
C GLN A 199 -22.31 14.05 -16.15
N LEU A 200 -21.57 14.61 -15.18
CA LEU A 200 -22.09 15.55 -14.18
C LEU A 200 -22.42 16.89 -14.79
N GLU A 201 -21.61 17.33 -15.76
CA GLU A 201 -21.86 18.54 -16.54
C GLU A 201 -22.99 18.34 -17.56
N ASP A 202 -23.01 17.22 -18.27
CA ASP A 202 -23.93 16.97 -19.38
C ASP A 202 -25.34 16.56 -18.91
N ASN A 203 -25.45 15.66 -17.93
CA ASN A 203 -26.74 15.16 -17.45
C ASN A 203 -26.65 14.64 -15.99
N PRO A 204 -26.74 15.53 -14.99
CA PRO A 204 -26.61 15.18 -13.57
C PRO A 204 -27.64 14.14 -13.09
N GLN A 205 -28.83 14.08 -13.71
CA GLN A 205 -29.90 13.17 -13.27
C GLN A 205 -29.70 11.72 -13.68
N SER A 206 -28.85 11.44 -14.68
CA SER A 206 -28.54 10.07 -15.09
C SER A 206 -27.27 9.52 -14.45
N ILE A 207 -26.64 10.29 -13.56
CA ILE A 207 -25.52 9.81 -12.76
C ILE A 207 -26.01 8.78 -11.75
N GLY A 208 -25.42 7.61 -11.83
CA GLY A 208 -25.66 6.54 -10.88
C GLY A 208 -24.85 5.31 -11.24
N SER A 209 -24.73 4.40 -10.29
CA SER A 209 -23.95 3.17 -10.42
C SER A 209 -24.32 2.38 -11.69
N ASN A 210 -25.61 2.38 -12.07
CA ASN A 210 -26.12 1.72 -13.27
C ASN A 210 -25.54 2.28 -14.58
N TYR A 211 -25.33 3.60 -14.68
CA TYR A 211 -24.73 4.20 -15.88
C TYR A 211 -23.33 3.64 -16.14
N PHE A 212 -22.53 3.49 -15.08
CA PHE A 212 -21.17 2.96 -15.17
C PHE A 212 -21.15 1.44 -15.36
N ILE A 213 -22.07 0.70 -14.72
CA ILE A 213 -22.20 -0.75 -14.91
C ILE A 213 -22.51 -1.09 -16.37
N TYR A 214 -23.38 -0.33 -17.04
CA TYR A 214 -23.79 -0.56 -18.43
C TYR A 214 -23.07 0.34 -19.44
N HIS A 215 -21.93 0.91 -19.08
CA HIS A 215 -21.19 1.81 -19.95
C HIS A 215 -20.70 1.11 -21.23
N GLU A 216 -20.67 1.82 -22.36
CA GLU A 216 -20.22 1.30 -23.67
C GLU A 216 -18.76 0.80 -23.66
N ASN A 217 -17.96 1.19 -22.66
CA ASN A 217 -16.56 0.81 -22.54
C ASN A 217 -16.46 -0.41 -21.61
N PRO A 218 -16.06 -1.59 -22.12
CA PRO A 218 -15.98 -2.81 -21.33
C PRO A 218 -15.05 -2.70 -20.11
N GLN A 219 -13.99 -1.89 -20.21
CA GLN A 219 -13.03 -1.71 -19.12
C GLN A 219 -13.61 -0.91 -17.96
N LEU A 220 -14.36 0.15 -18.26
CA LEU A 220 -15.05 0.97 -17.25
C LEU A 220 -16.19 0.20 -16.59
N SER A 221 -16.96 -0.55 -17.38
CA SER A 221 -18.01 -1.43 -16.87
C SER A 221 -17.44 -2.49 -15.91
N ALA A 222 -16.37 -3.19 -16.30
CA ALA A 222 -15.72 -4.18 -15.44
C ALA A 222 -15.16 -3.55 -14.15
N LEU A 223 -14.57 -2.36 -14.24
CA LEU A 223 -14.08 -1.62 -13.07
C LEU A 223 -15.23 -1.25 -12.12
N ALA A 224 -16.30 -0.65 -12.64
CA ALA A 224 -17.46 -0.26 -11.84
C ALA A 224 -18.10 -1.47 -11.13
N VAL A 225 -18.26 -2.58 -11.83
CA VAL A 225 -18.74 -3.84 -11.22
C VAL A 225 -17.79 -4.33 -10.13
N SER A 226 -16.47 -4.27 -10.35
CA SER A 226 -15.50 -4.71 -9.35
C SER A 226 -15.49 -3.86 -8.09
N LEU A 227 -15.71 -2.54 -8.22
CA LEU A 227 -15.73 -1.59 -7.10
C LEU A 227 -17.02 -1.70 -6.27
N LEU A 228 -18.13 -1.99 -6.92
CA LEU A 228 -19.45 -2.09 -6.29
C LEU A 228 -19.77 -3.49 -5.74
N ASN A 229 -18.97 -4.50 -6.09
CA ASN A 229 -19.19 -5.85 -5.61
C ASN A 229 -18.79 -5.97 -4.14
N VAL A 230 -19.75 -6.34 -3.29
CA VAL A 230 -19.51 -6.66 -1.89
C VAL A 230 -19.50 -8.19 -1.75
N PRO A 231 -18.32 -8.85 -1.69
CA PRO A 231 -18.22 -10.31 -1.76
C PRO A 231 -18.86 -11.03 -0.57
N TYR A 232 -19.10 -10.32 0.54
CA TYR A 232 -19.66 -10.88 1.76
C TYR A 232 -20.87 -10.06 2.20
N VAL A 233 -22.02 -10.72 2.33
CA VAL A 233 -23.23 -10.14 2.92
C VAL A 233 -23.36 -10.68 4.33
N GLU A 234 -23.55 -9.80 5.30
CA GLU A 234 -23.78 -10.22 6.69
C GLU A 234 -25.02 -11.09 6.79
N SER A 235 -24.91 -12.21 7.52
CA SER A 235 -26.07 -13.08 7.73
C SER A 235 -27.14 -12.35 8.54
N GLU A 236 -28.40 -12.57 8.15
CA GLU A 236 -29.57 -12.01 8.85
C GLU A 236 -29.64 -12.44 10.33
N TYR A 237 -29.07 -13.59 10.67
CA TYR A 237 -28.96 -14.07 12.05
C TYR A 237 -27.95 -13.25 12.85
N TRP A 238 -26.79 -12.97 12.27
CA TRP A 238 -25.73 -12.18 12.90
C TRP A 238 -26.17 -10.74 13.15
N LYS A 239 -26.92 -10.12 12.21
CA LYS A 239 -27.55 -8.81 12.44
C LYS A 239 -28.47 -8.81 13.66
N LYS A 240 -29.24 -9.88 13.87
CA LYS A 240 -30.17 -9.99 15.00
C LYS A 240 -29.48 -10.23 16.34
N GLU A 241 -28.37 -10.98 16.36
CA GLU A 241 -27.60 -11.21 17.60
C GLU A 241 -26.68 -10.05 17.96
N ILE A 242 -26.03 -9.38 17.00
CA ILE A 242 -25.25 -8.17 17.26
C ILE A 242 -26.12 -7.09 17.90
N ASN A 243 -27.39 -6.96 17.51
CA ASN A 243 -28.32 -6.02 18.15
C ASN A 243 -28.50 -6.26 19.66
N ALA A 244 -28.21 -7.46 20.16
CA ALA A 244 -28.22 -7.74 21.60
C ALA A 244 -26.97 -7.22 22.34
N PHE A 245 -25.87 -6.98 21.62
CA PHE A 245 -24.58 -6.52 22.15
C PHE A 245 -24.15 -5.14 21.63
N ALA A 246 -24.95 -4.52 20.76
CA ALA A 246 -24.62 -3.28 20.09
C ALA A 246 -24.89 -2.05 20.96
N ASP A 247 -23.96 -1.11 20.91
CA ASP A 247 -24.11 0.22 21.48
C ASP A 247 -25.16 1.03 20.71
N TYR A 248 -26.02 1.74 21.42
CA TYR A 248 -26.93 2.73 20.86
C TYR A 248 -26.27 4.10 20.79
N ASN A 249 -26.67 4.90 19.79
CA ASN A 249 -26.22 6.27 19.64
C ASN A 249 -26.76 7.15 20.79
N ALA A 250 -26.09 8.28 21.04
CA ALA A 250 -26.48 9.17 22.13
C ALA A 250 -27.88 9.80 21.93
N SER A 251 -28.34 9.90 20.68
CA SER A 251 -29.62 10.52 20.33
C SER A 251 -30.84 9.74 20.86
N LEU A 252 -30.72 8.42 21.03
CA LEU A 252 -31.76 7.60 21.66
C LEU A 252 -32.02 8.05 23.10
N PHE A 253 -30.96 8.36 23.84
CA PHE A 253 -31.02 8.74 25.25
C PHE A 253 -31.41 10.20 25.48
N GLN A 254 -31.47 11.01 24.42
CA GLN A 254 -31.94 12.40 24.46
C GLN A 254 -33.47 12.51 24.28
N LYS A 255 -34.15 11.40 23.96
CA LYS A 255 -35.61 11.35 23.79
C LYS A 255 -36.35 11.49 25.13
N PRO A 256 -37.57 12.06 25.14
CA PRO A 256 -38.44 12.05 26.31
C PRO A 256 -38.66 10.63 26.85
N TYR A 257 -38.72 10.46 28.17
CA TYR A 257 -38.79 9.16 28.83
C TYR A 257 -39.92 8.24 28.30
N LYS A 258 -41.10 8.80 28.00
CA LYS A 258 -42.23 8.03 27.46
C LYS A 258 -41.93 7.45 26.07
N GLU A 259 -41.33 8.24 25.18
CA GLU A 259 -40.95 7.83 23.84
C GLU A 259 -39.83 6.79 23.89
N PHE A 260 -38.84 6.98 24.77
CA PHE A 260 -37.76 6.02 24.97
C PHE A 260 -38.30 4.63 25.38
N ILE A 261 -39.21 4.59 26.36
CA ILE A 261 -39.82 3.32 26.81
C ILE A 261 -40.63 2.67 25.70
N GLU A 262 -41.37 3.44 24.89
CA GLU A 262 -42.04 2.90 23.71
C GLU A 262 -41.09 2.33 22.67
N LEU A 263 -39.98 3.01 22.37
CA LEU A 263 -38.97 2.56 21.40
C LEU A 263 -38.26 1.28 21.85
N THR A 264 -38.08 1.08 23.16
CA THR A 264 -37.46 -0.15 23.70
C THR A 264 -38.36 -1.38 23.70
N LYS A 265 -39.65 -1.25 23.37
CA LYS A 265 -40.58 -2.39 23.31
C LYS A 265 -40.22 -3.32 22.15
N LYS A 266 -40.50 -4.61 22.34
CA LYS A 266 -40.19 -5.67 21.35
C LYS A 266 -40.93 -5.46 20.01
N GLU A 267 -42.06 -4.77 20.01
CA GLU A 267 -42.82 -4.41 18.81
C GLU A 267 -42.13 -3.33 17.96
N ASN A 268 -41.33 -2.44 18.57
CA ASN A 268 -40.71 -1.29 17.90
C ASN A 268 -39.23 -1.54 17.55
N ARG A 269 -38.83 -2.81 17.42
CA ARG A 269 -37.44 -3.21 17.12
C ARG A 269 -36.88 -2.54 15.87
N ASP A 270 -37.71 -2.37 14.84
CA ASP A 270 -37.25 -1.74 13.59
C ASP A 270 -36.94 -0.25 13.76
N GLU A 271 -37.67 0.45 14.63
CA GLU A 271 -37.37 1.84 14.97
C GLU A 271 -36.17 1.95 15.92
N LEU A 272 -36.06 1.04 16.88
CA LEU A 272 -34.92 0.96 17.80
C LEU A 272 -33.61 0.70 17.04
N ASN A 273 -33.65 -0.13 15.99
CA ASN A 273 -32.49 -0.44 15.16
C ASN A 273 -31.91 0.79 14.44
N LYS A 274 -32.70 1.85 14.20
CA LYS A 274 -32.20 3.11 13.61
C LYS A 274 -31.22 3.84 14.53
N TYR A 275 -31.24 3.51 15.82
CA TYR A 275 -30.38 4.13 16.82
C TYR A 275 -29.13 3.29 17.15
N LEU A 276 -28.91 2.17 16.47
CA LEU A 276 -27.68 1.40 16.64
C LEU A 276 -26.48 2.22 16.11
N LYS A 277 -25.34 2.23 16.83
CA LYS A 277 -24.10 2.86 16.32
C LYS A 277 -23.60 2.21 15.03
N SER A 278 -23.97 0.95 14.75
CA SER A 278 -23.70 0.29 13.47
C SER A 278 -24.57 0.82 12.33
N ALA A 279 -25.69 1.47 12.64
CA ALA A 279 -26.62 2.08 11.68
C ALA A 279 -26.34 3.58 11.44
N GLU A 280 -25.36 4.18 12.13
CA GLU A 280 -24.91 5.54 11.81
C GLU A 280 -24.34 5.57 10.39
N ASP A 281 -24.81 6.51 9.56
CA ASP A 281 -24.31 6.69 8.20
C ASP A 281 -22.88 7.22 8.26
N LYS A 282 -21.91 6.30 8.11
CA LYS A 282 -20.48 6.61 8.07
C LYS A 282 -19.99 6.98 6.67
N SER A 283 -20.89 7.10 5.68
CA SER A 283 -20.49 7.40 4.29
C SER A 283 -19.72 8.72 4.19
N LEU A 284 -20.18 9.79 4.86
CA LEU A 284 -19.49 11.08 4.84
C LEU A 284 -18.10 11.02 5.52
N ILE A 285 -17.99 10.25 6.61
CA ILE A 285 -16.70 10.03 7.30
C ILE A 285 -15.75 9.24 6.40
N ALA A 286 -16.25 8.22 5.69
CA ALA A 286 -15.48 7.43 4.75
C ALA A 286 -15.00 8.28 3.56
N VAL A 287 -15.88 9.11 3.00
CA VAL A 287 -15.53 10.08 1.95
C VAL A 287 -14.44 11.03 2.43
N GLN A 288 -14.59 11.60 3.64
CA GLN A 288 -13.61 12.54 4.18
C GLN A 288 -12.25 11.89 4.43
N SER A 289 -12.23 10.66 4.93
CA SER A 289 -11.01 9.87 5.12
C SER A 289 -10.30 9.61 3.79
N ALA A 290 -11.03 9.21 2.75
CA ALA A 290 -10.49 8.96 1.42
C ALA A 290 -9.89 10.24 0.80
N VAL A 291 -10.60 11.37 0.90
CA VAL A 291 -10.09 12.67 0.42
C VAL A 291 -8.87 13.14 1.21
N ASN A 292 -8.88 13.01 2.53
CA ASN A 292 -7.75 13.39 3.39
C ASN A 292 -6.50 12.57 3.10
N TYR A 293 -6.65 11.28 2.78
CA TYR A 293 -5.54 10.45 2.34
C TYR A 293 -4.89 10.99 1.05
N LEU A 294 -5.70 11.37 0.05
CA LEU A 294 -5.18 11.96 -1.19
C LEU A 294 -4.49 13.30 -0.96
N LYS A 295 -5.04 14.16 -0.09
CA LYS A 295 -4.39 15.42 0.33
C LYS A 295 -3.02 15.17 0.96
N LEU A 296 -2.94 14.18 1.85
CA LEU A 296 -1.69 13.78 2.49
C LEU A 296 -0.66 13.29 1.46
N ARG A 297 -1.11 12.53 0.46
CA ARG A 297 -0.27 12.05 -0.64
C ARG A 297 0.31 13.21 -1.46
N LYS A 298 -0.53 14.20 -1.81
CA LYS A 298 -0.09 15.41 -2.53
C LYS A 298 0.98 16.17 -1.74
N ILE A 299 0.75 16.39 -0.45
CA ILE A 299 1.70 17.09 0.42
C ILE A 299 3.03 16.34 0.49
N LYS A 300 3.02 15.00 0.54
CA LYS A 300 4.25 14.20 0.50
C LYS A 300 5.02 14.34 -0.81
N ARG A 301 4.33 14.34 -1.97
CA ARG A 301 4.98 14.60 -3.27
C ARG A 301 5.59 16.00 -3.32
N LEU A 302 4.85 17.03 -2.91
CA LEU A 302 5.36 18.41 -2.84
C LEU A 302 6.55 18.57 -1.89
N ILE A 303 6.59 17.82 -0.78
CA ILE A 303 7.75 17.79 0.12
C ILE A 303 8.98 17.22 -0.59
N LEU A 304 8.82 16.11 -1.34
CA LEU A 304 9.91 15.49 -2.09
C LEU A 304 10.42 16.39 -3.22
N GLU A 305 9.52 17.04 -3.96
CA GLU A 305 9.88 18.01 -4.99
C GLU A 305 10.65 19.19 -4.41
N ASN A 306 10.15 19.76 -3.31
CA ASN A 306 10.84 20.85 -2.62
C ASN A 306 12.20 20.41 -2.05
N GLN A 307 12.34 19.17 -1.60
CA GLN A 307 13.63 18.61 -1.18
C GLN A 307 14.61 18.51 -2.36
N ALA A 308 14.15 18.01 -3.51
CA ALA A 308 14.96 17.93 -4.73
C ALA A 308 15.35 19.32 -5.25
N ASP A 309 14.48 20.32 -5.08
CA ASP A 309 14.81 21.71 -5.40
C ASP A 309 15.83 22.27 -4.41
N LEU A 310 15.71 22.02 -3.11
CA LEU A 310 16.72 22.45 -2.11
C LEU A 310 18.14 21.91 -2.38
N GLU A 311 18.28 20.80 -3.10
CA GLU A 311 19.59 20.24 -3.51
C GLU A 311 20.26 21.00 -4.66
N LYS A 312 19.50 21.80 -5.42
CA LYS A 312 20.04 22.61 -6.52
C LYS A 312 20.64 23.92 -5.97
N PRO A 313 21.58 24.55 -6.71
CA PRO A 313 22.12 25.85 -6.31
C PRO A 313 21.05 26.94 -6.40
N HIS A 314 20.86 27.68 -5.30
CA HIS A 314 19.83 28.71 -5.16
C HIS A 314 20.40 30.01 -4.58
N ASN A 315 19.74 31.14 -4.88
CA ASN A 315 20.03 32.42 -4.25
C ASN A 315 19.52 32.46 -2.80
N ALA A 316 20.06 33.36 -1.96
CA ALA A 316 19.68 33.44 -0.55
C ALA A 316 18.16 33.69 -0.32
N GLU A 317 17.52 34.46 -1.19
CA GLU A 317 16.07 34.71 -1.16
C GLU A 317 15.26 33.48 -1.56
N GLU A 318 15.69 32.77 -2.61
CA GLU A 318 15.02 31.54 -3.08
C GLU A 318 15.14 30.42 -2.05
N LEU A 319 16.31 30.28 -1.42
CA LEU A 319 16.57 29.28 -0.37
C LEU A 319 15.69 29.54 0.86
N HIS A 320 15.48 30.81 1.23
CA HIS A 320 14.54 31.19 2.29
C HIS A 320 13.10 30.81 1.96
N VAL A 321 12.65 31.06 0.72
CA VAL A 321 11.31 30.69 0.25
C VAL A 321 11.10 29.17 0.29
N LEU A 322 12.07 28.38 -0.21
CA LEU A 322 12.00 26.92 -0.19
C LEU A 322 11.93 26.37 1.24
N HIS A 323 12.68 26.97 2.17
CA HIS A 323 12.66 26.58 3.59
C HIS A 323 11.32 26.86 4.27
N GLU A 324 10.75 28.06 4.07
CA GLU A 324 9.43 28.42 4.59
C GLU A 324 8.32 27.56 3.96
N MET A 325 8.42 27.27 2.65
CA MET A 325 7.54 26.33 1.97
C MET A 325 7.63 24.94 2.59
N HIS A 326 8.84 24.42 2.85
CA HIS A 326 9.04 23.11 3.46
C HIS A 326 8.42 23.03 4.85
N LYS A 327 8.62 24.06 5.67
CA LYS A 327 8.05 24.18 7.01
C LYS A 327 6.51 24.21 6.98
N SER A 328 5.94 24.95 6.03
CA SER A 328 4.49 25.01 5.82
C SER A 328 3.92 23.65 5.40
N LEU A 329 4.54 22.99 4.43
CA LEU A 329 4.15 21.65 3.97
C LEU A 329 4.22 20.61 5.10
N LYS A 330 5.29 20.64 5.90
CA LYS A 330 5.42 19.77 7.08
C LYS A 330 4.36 20.03 8.13
N LYS A 331 3.97 21.28 8.35
CA LYS A 331 2.87 21.61 9.25
C LYS A 331 1.54 21.04 8.75
N MET A 332 1.23 21.22 7.46
CA MET A 332 0.04 20.64 6.84
C MET A 332 0.01 19.10 6.90
N GLU A 333 1.16 18.43 6.70
CA GLU A 333 1.29 16.97 6.87
C GLU A 333 0.89 16.54 8.30
N ILE A 334 1.40 17.25 9.31
CA ILE A 334 1.12 16.95 10.73
C ILE A 334 -0.35 17.20 11.07
N ASP A 335 -0.94 18.29 10.58
CA ASP A 335 -2.32 18.64 10.88
C ASP A 335 -3.30 17.64 10.26
N LEU A 336 -3.09 17.23 9.00
CA LEU A 336 -3.87 16.17 8.36
C LEU A 336 -3.68 14.80 9.03
N ALA A 337 -2.46 14.47 9.46
CA ALA A 337 -2.20 13.23 10.18
C ALA A 337 -2.90 13.17 11.54
N LYS A 338 -3.09 14.32 12.21
CA LYS A 338 -3.87 14.42 13.45
C LYS A 338 -5.37 14.25 13.20
N GLU A 339 -5.90 14.85 12.14
CA GLU A 339 -7.32 14.72 11.75
C GLU A 339 -7.67 13.28 11.35
N MET A 340 -6.75 12.60 10.66
CA MET A 340 -6.90 11.19 10.31
C MET A 340 -6.94 10.28 11.55
N GLY A 341 -6.33 10.71 12.67
CA GLY A 341 -6.26 9.94 13.91
C GLY A 341 -5.57 8.58 13.74
N THR A 342 -5.28 7.91 14.85
CA THR A 342 -4.80 6.52 14.87
C THR A 342 -5.96 5.59 14.46
N VAL A 343 -6.40 5.66 13.20
CA VAL A 343 -7.32 4.69 12.62
C VAL A 343 -6.50 3.43 12.38
N ILE A 344 -6.39 2.64 13.44
CA ILE A 344 -6.15 1.21 13.33
C ILE A 344 -7.34 0.71 12.53
N ILE A 345 -7.14 0.58 11.22
CA ILE A 345 -8.02 -0.22 10.37
C ILE A 345 -7.99 -1.60 11.00
N LYS A 346 -9.12 -1.96 11.59
CA LYS A 346 -9.28 -3.13 12.44
C LYS A 346 -9.61 -4.35 11.60
#